data_AF-A0A699TB97-F1
#
_entry.id   AF-A0A699TB97-F1
#
_cell.length_a   1.000
_cell.length_b   1.000
_cell.length_c   1.000
_cell.angle_alpha   90.00
_cell.angle_beta   90.00
_cell.angle_gamma   90.00
#
_symmetry.space_group_name_H-M   'P 1'
#
loop_
_entity.id
_entity.type
_entity.pdbx_description
1 polymer ?
#
loop_
_entity_poly.entity_id
_entity_poly.type
_entity_poly.pdbx_seq_one_letter_code
_entity_poly.pdbx_strand_id
1 'polypeptide(L)'
;HILNQKDLNMRQHRWLELLNDYDCEIRYHPGKTNVVADALSKKEREPLRFRALVMTIGLDLPKQILNAQIEARKLKNIKKEDVGGMLVENAKNPDAIREKKLEPRADGTQCLNGRS
;
A
#
# COMPACT_ATOMS: atom_id res chain seq x y z
N HIS A 1 -44.70 -2.77 -2.37
CA HIS A 1 -44.67 -1.74 -1.32
C HIS A 1 -43.86 -2.30 -0.16
N ILE A 2 -42.69 -1.73 0.16
CA ILE A 2 -41.76 -2.29 1.16
C ILE A 2 -42.41 -2.34 2.56
N LEU A 3 -43.31 -1.40 2.85
CA LEU A 3 -44.05 -1.36 4.12
C LEU A 3 -45.11 -2.46 4.27
N ASN A 4 -45.43 -3.21 3.20
CA ASN A 4 -46.46 -4.25 3.22
C ASN A 4 -45.87 -5.66 3.25
N GLN A 5 -44.54 -5.79 3.32
CA GLN A 5 -43.86 -7.08 3.40
C GLN A 5 -43.86 -7.57 4.84
N LYS A 6 -44.31 -8.81 5.06
CA LYS A 6 -44.42 -9.40 6.42
C LYS A 6 -43.07 -9.66 7.07
N ASP A 7 -42.07 -10.02 6.26
CA ASP A 7 -40.72 -10.33 6.72
C ASP A 7 -39.71 -9.39 6.05
N LEU A 8 -39.19 -8.44 6.81
CA LEU A 8 -38.11 -7.55 6.38
C LEU A 8 -36.78 -8.07 6.91
N ASN A 9 -35.73 -7.96 6.11
CA ASN A 9 -34.38 -8.24 6.57
C ASN A 9 -33.97 -7.17 7.61
N MET A 10 -33.14 -7.54 8.59
CA MET A 10 -32.56 -6.64 9.61
C MET A 10 -32.03 -5.32 9.02
N ARG A 11 -31.44 -5.35 7.82
CA ARG A 11 -31.01 -4.13 7.13
C ARG A 11 -32.19 -3.21 6.81
N GLN A 12 -33.28 -3.75 6.26
CA GLN A 12 -34.48 -2.98 5.92
C GLN A 12 -35.16 -2.41 7.16
N HIS A 13 -35.21 -3.17 8.27
CA HIS A 13 -35.72 -2.67 9.55
C HIS A 13 -34.94 -1.45 10.04
N ARG A 14 -33.59 -1.52 10.06
CA ARG A 14 -32.75 -0.38 10.45
C ARG A 14 -32.95 0.84 9.56
N TRP A 15 -33.16 0.64 8.26
CA TRP A 15 -33.47 1.75 7.34
C TRP A 15 -34.85 2.35 7.62
N LEU A 16 -35.86 1.54 7.95
CA LEU A 16 -37.18 2.05 8.32
C LEU A 16 -37.18 2.83 9.63
N GLU A 17 -36.47 2.34 10.64
CA GLU A 17 -36.26 3.07 11.90
C GLU A 17 -35.65 4.45 11.63
N LEU A 18 -34.58 4.49 10.81
CA LEU A 18 -33.94 5.76 10.44
C LEU A 18 -34.87 6.70 9.69
N LEU A 19 -35.69 6.19 8.77
CA LEU A 19 -36.59 7.00 7.97
C LEU A 19 -37.79 7.52 8.78
N ASN A 20 -38.17 6.83 9.86
CA ASN A 20 -39.27 7.25 10.74
C ASN A 20 -38.98 8.57 11.48
N ASP A 21 -37.71 8.93 11.62
CA ASP A 21 -37.28 10.21 12.19
C ASP A 21 -37.47 11.41 11.24
N TYR A 22 -37.79 11.15 9.97
CA TYR A 22 -37.96 12.17 8.94
C TYR A 22 -39.39 12.13 8.38
N ASP A 23 -40.01 13.30 8.24
CA ASP A 23 -41.28 13.44 7.52
C ASP A 23 -41.02 13.32 6.00
N CYS A 24 -40.92 12.09 5.51
CA CYS A 24 -40.57 11.79 4.12
C CYS A 24 -41.48 10.72 3.49
N GLU A 25 -41.80 10.91 2.21
CA GLU A 25 -42.62 9.97 1.44
C GLU A 25 -41.75 9.20 0.43
N ILE A 26 -41.80 7.87 0.47
CA ILE A 26 -41.07 7.02 -0.48
C ILE A 26 -41.91 6.84 -1.75
N ARG A 27 -41.52 7.52 -2.84
CA ARG A 27 -42.15 7.36 -4.16
C ARG A 27 -41.24 6.61 -5.14
N TYR A 28 -41.80 5.61 -5.81
CA TYR A 28 -41.09 4.88 -6.86
C TYR A 28 -40.98 5.72 -8.12
N HIS A 29 -39.75 5.91 -8.60
CA HIS A 29 -39.45 6.60 -9.85
C HIS A 29 -38.74 5.64 -10.81
N PRO A 30 -39.22 5.46 -12.05
CA PRO A 30 -38.54 4.63 -13.05
C PRO A 30 -37.12 5.12 -13.33
N GLY A 31 -36.22 4.22 -13.74
CA GLY A 31 -34.79 4.54 -13.93
C GLY A 31 -34.52 5.73 -14.87
N LYS A 32 -35.37 5.98 -15.87
CA LYS A 32 -35.26 7.13 -16.80
C LYS A 32 -35.39 8.50 -16.11
N THR A 33 -36.09 8.59 -14.98
CA THR A 33 -36.21 9.83 -14.19
C THR A 33 -35.17 9.92 -13.09
N ASN A 34 -34.39 8.87 -12.85
CA ASN A 34 -33.38 8.81 -11.79
C ASN A 34 -31.99 9.32 -12.24
N VAL A 35 -31.95 10.15 -13.29
CA VAL A 35 -30.71 10.61 -13.93
C VAL A 35 -29.80 11.34 -12.96
N VAL A 36 -30.38 12.17 -12.07
CA VAL A 36 -29.60 12.93 -11.07
C VAL A 36 -28.95 11.99 -10.06
N ALA A 37 -29.70 11.03 -9.51
CA ALA A 37 -29.12 10.09 -8.56
C ALA A 37 -28.10 9.15 -9.23
N ASP A 38 -28.32 8.74 -10.48
CA ASP A 38 -27.36 7.93 -11.24
C ASP A 38 -26.07 8.71 -11.52
N ALA A 39 -26.18 10.00 -11.86
CA ALA A 39 -25.03 10.88 -12.03
C ALA A 39 -24.25 11.06 -10.72
N LEU A 40 -24.94 11.27 -9.60
CA LEU A 40 -24.30 11.41 -8.28
C LEU A 40 -23.74 10.09 -7.73
N SER A 41 -24.32 8.96 -8.08
CA SER A 41 -23.84 7.64 -7.66
C SER A 41 -22.57 7.19 -8.38
N LYS A 42 -22.19 7.84 -9.48
CA LYS A 42 -20.93 7.61 -10.18
C LYS A 42 -19.78 8.22 -9.36
N LYS A 43 -19.46 7.58 -8.24
CA LYS A 43 -18.17 7.76 -7.60
C LYS A 43 -17.11 7.32 -8.61
N GLU A 44 -16.17 8.21 -8.94
CA GLU A 44 -14.99 7.81 -9.70
C GLU A 44 -14.32 6.67 -8.96
N ARG A 45 -14.51 5.43 -9.47
CA ARG A 45 -13.65 4.33 -9.06
C ARG A 45 -12.27 4.76 -9.51
N GLU A 46 -11.36 4.89 -8.53
CA GLU A 46 -9.91 4.97 -8.73
C GLU A 46 -9.56 4.31 -10.07
N PRO A 47 -9.11 5.09 -11.07
CA PRO A 47 -8.87 4.55 -12.39
C PRO A 47 -8.05 3.29 -12.25
N LEU A 48 -8.44 2.21 -12.93
CA LEU A 48 -7.71 0.93 -12.84
C LEU A 48 -6.20 1.12 -13.10
N ARG A 49 -5.86 2.16 -13.88
CA ARG A 49 -4.48 2.64 -14.13
C ARG A 49 -3.76 3.11 -12.86
N PHE A 50 -4.44 3.85 -11.98
CA PHE A 50 -3.85 4.30 -10.71
C PHE A 50 -3.57 3.11 -9.79
N ARG A 51 -4.51 2.16 -9.66
CA ARG A 51 -4.26 0.91 -8.90
C ARG A 51 -3.11 0.10 -9.49
N ALA A 52 -3.04 -0.02 -10.82
CA ALA A 52 -1.94 -0.72 -11.49
C ALA A 52 -0.58 -0.03 -11.26
N LEU A 53 -0.53 1.30 -11.39
CA LEU A 53 0.67 2.11 -11.12
C LEU A 53 1.13 1.99 -9.66
N VAL A 54 0.21 2.00 -8.70
CA VAL A 54 0.53 1.82 -7.28
C VAL A 54 1.13 0.44 -7.02
N MET A 55 0.60 -0.61 -7.66
CA MET A 55 1.15 -1.97 -7.53
C MET A 55 2.51 -2.12 -8.21
N THR A 56 2.72 -1.51 -9.38
CA THR A 56 4.03 -1.57 -10.07
C THR A 56 5.09 -0.76 -9.33
N ILE A 57 4.79 0.49 -8.93
CA ILE A 57 5.73 1.34 -8.21
C ILE A 57 6.01 0.76 -6.81
N GLY A 58 4.99 0.30 -6.09
CA GLY A 58 5.14 -0.22 -4.74
C GLY A 58 5.97 -1.50 -4.64
N LEU A 59 5.95 -2.36 -5.68
CA LEU A 59 6.67 -3.64 -5.66
C LEU A 59 8.01 -3.60 -6.40
N ASP A 60 8.11 -2.84 -7.48
CA ASP A 60 9.30 -2.85 -8.34
C ASP A 60 10.38 -1.88 -7.86
N LEU A 61 9.98 -0.69 -7.37
CA LEU A 61 10.94 0.32 -6.94
C LEU A 61 11.83 -0.13 -5.75
N PRO A 62 11.29 -0.74 -4.67
CA PRO A 62 12.13 -1.24 -3.58
C PRO A 62 13.08 -2.34 -4.03
N LYS A 63 12.63 -3.22 -4.95
CA LYS A 63 13.44 -4.29 -5.52
C LYS A 63 14.60 -3.73 -6.36
N GLN A 64 14.33 -2.72 -7.20
CA GLN A 64 15.38 -2.05 -7.98
C GLN A 64 16.40 -1.33 -7.08
N ILE A 65 15.93 -0.62 -6.04
CA ILE A 65 16.80 0.05 -5.07
C ILE A 65 17.69 -0.95 -4.35
N LEU A 66 17.12 -2.07 -3.86
CA LEU A 66 17.89 -3.11 -3.17
C LEU A 66 18.96 -3.71 -4.10
N ASN A 67 18.60 -4.02 -5.35
CA ASN A 67 19.56 -4.54 -6.32
C ASN A 67 20.68 -3.54 -6.61
N ALA A 68 20.35 -2.27 -6.81
CA ALA A 68 21.34 -1.22 -7.04
C ALA A 68 22.28 -1.04 -5.83
N GLN A 69 21.76 -1.11 -4.60
CA GLN A 69 22.57 -1.08 -3.38
C GLN A 69 23.51 -2.28 -3.28
N ILE A 70 23.03 -3.49 -3.59
CA ILE A 70 23.84 -4.72 -3.61
C ILE A 70 24.97 -4.59 -4.65
N GLU A 71 24.66 -4.11 -5.86
CA GLU A 71 25.64 -3.88 -6.92
C GLU A 71 26.69 -2.83 -6.53
N ALA A 72 26.27 -1.69 -5.98
CA ALA A 72 27.18 -0.63 -5.53
C ALA A 72 28.11 -1.09 -4.40
N ARG A 73 27.64 -2.00 -3.55
CA ARG A 73 28.42 -2.55 -2.43
C ARG A 73 29.34 -3.71 -2.82
N LYS A 74 29.36 -4.13 -4.09
CA LYS A 74 30.34 -5.12 -4.55
C LYS A 74 31.75 -4.58 -4.35
N LEU A 75 32.66 -5.44 -3.88
CA LEU A 75 34.03 -5.08 -3.53
C LEU A 75 34.77 -4.29 -4.63
N LYS A 76 34.55 -4.65 -5.89
CA LYS A 76 35.10 -3.97 -7.07
C LYS A 76 34.70 -2.50 -7.23
N ASN A 77 33.64 -2.08 -6.54
CA ASN A 77 33.08 -0.73 -6.62
C ASN A 77 33.38 0.11 -5.36
N ILE A 78 33.96 -0.48 -4.31
CA ILE A 78 34.32 0.22 -3.06
C ILE A 78 35.70 0.85 -3.23
N LYS A 79 35.82 2.17 -3.05
CA LYS A 79 37.13 2.84 -3.09
C LYS A 79 37.88 2.62 -1.78
N LYS A 80 39.20 2.50 -1.86
CA LYS A 80 40.09 2.32 -0.70
C LYS A 80 40.01 3.47 0.30
N GLU A 81 39.78 4.68 -0.21
CA GLU A 81 39.62 5.92 0.57
C GLU A 81 38.30 5.98 1.34
N ASP A 82 37.29 5.22 0.91
CA ASP A 82 36.00 5.18 1.60
C ASP A 82 36.12 4.36 2.89
N VAL A 83 35.31 4.69 3.90
CA VAL A 83 35.28 3.95 5.18
C VAL A 83 35.13 2.43 4.98
N GLY A 84 34.36 2.02 3.96
CA GLY A 84 34.23 0.62 3.57
C GLY A 84 35.53 0.02 3.04
N GLY A 85 36.29 0.75 2.22
CA GLY A 85 37.59 0.33 1.70
C GLY A 85 38.65 0.26 2.80
N MET A 86 38.69 1.25 3.69
CA MET A 86 39.60 1.24 4.85
C MET A 86 39.33 0.06 5.78
N LEU A 87 38.06 -0.32 6.01
CA LEU A 87 37.73 -1.48 6.84
C LEU A 87 38.15 -2.80 6.19
N VAL A 88 38.07 -2.90 4.86
CA VAL A 88 38.53 -4.08 4.10
C VAL A 88 40.06 -4.19 4.14
N GLU A 89 40.78 -3.08 3.93
CA GLU A 89 42.26 -3.08 3.93
C GLU A 89 42.85 -3.39 5.31
N ASN A 90 42.22 -2.93 6.39
CA ASN A 90 42.67 -3.17 7.75
C ASN A 90 42.28 -4.57 8.31
N ALA A 91 41.50 -5.36 7.56
CA ALA A 91 41.09 -6.69 7.99
C ALA A 91 42.16 -7.74 7.69
N LYS A 92 42.60 -8.47 8.72
CA LYS A 92 43.56 -9.59 8.60
C LYS A 92 43.10 -10.72 7.67
N ASN A 93 41.80 -10.78 7.36
CA ASN A 93 41.22 -11.63 6.33
C ASN A 93 40.11 -10.83 5.60
N PRO A 94 40.34 -10.33 4.39
CA PRO A 94 39.35 -9.52 3.66
C PRO A 94 38.09 -10.33 3.33
N ASP A 95 38.19 -11.66 3.26
CA ASP A 95 37.06 -12.53 2.98
C ASP A 95 36.14 -12.75 4.20
N ALA A 96 36.59 -12.45 5.43
CA ALA A 96 35.76 -12.56 6.64
C ALA A 96 34.76 -11.40 6.82
N ILE A 97 35.00 -10.23 6.20
CA ILE A 97 34.02 -9.13 6.16
C ILE A 97 32.86 -9.47 5.22
N ARG A 98 33.04 -10.42 4.28
CA ARG A 98 32.04 -10.84 3.28
C ARG A 98 30.72 -11.33 3.89
N GLU A 99 30.72 -11.73 5.16
CA GLU A 99 29.55 -12.33 5.82
C GLU A 99 28.93 -11.48 6.92
N LYS A 100 29.34 -10.22 7.13
CA LYS A 100 28.61 -9.32 8.05
C LYS A 100 27.24 -9.00 7.46
N LYS A 101 26.27 -9.89 7.74
CA LYS A 101 24.86 -9.76 7.39
C LYS A 101 24.37 -8.44 7.94
N LEU A 102 23.68 -7.68 7.10
CA LEU A 102 22.97 -6.51 7.55
C LEU A 102 21.64 -6.95 8.14
N GLU A 103 21.30 -6.45 9.32
CA GLU A 103 19.97 -6.65 9.87
C GLU A 103 19.02 -5.57 9.33
N PRO A 104 17.85 -5.95 8.79
CA PRO A 104 16.83 -5.00 8.40
C PRO A 104 16.16 -4.41 9.65
N ARG A 105 16.08 -3.09 9.70
CA ARG A 105 15.31 -2.34 10.69
C ARG A 105 13.84 -2.31 10.30
N ALA A 106 12.99 -2.01 11.28
CA ALA A 106 11.55 -1.89 11.11
C ALA A 106 11.13 -0.82 10.08
N ASP A 107 12.00 0.14 9.78
CA ASP A 107 11.80 1.21 8.79
C ASP A 107 12.29 0.84 7.37
N GLY A 108 12.80 -0.37 7.17
CA GLY A 108 13.33 -0.84 5.88
C GLY A 108 14.80 -0.47 5.61
N THR A 109 15.47 0.27 6.50
CA THR A 109 16.91 0.53 6.40
C THR A 109 17.72 -0.64 6.95
N GLN A 110 18.94 -0.85 6.45
CA GLN A 110 19.79 -1.99 6.81
C GLN A 110 21.02 -1.54 7.62
N CYS A 111 21.36 -2.25 8.69
CA CYS A 111 22.43 -1.87 9.62
C CYS A 111 23.46 -2.96 9.85
N LEU A 112 24.70 -2.57 10.12
CA LEU A 112 25.77 -3.51 10.46
C LEU A 112 25.57 -4.07 11.86
N ASN A 113 25.62 -5.40 11.99
CA ASN A 113 25.49 -6.10 13.28
C ASN A 113 26.51 -5.56 14.31
N GLY A 114 26.02 -5.17 15.49
CA GLY A 114 26.85 -4.89 16.67
C GLY A 114 27.17 -3.42 16.96
N ARG A 115 26.46 -2.44 16.38
CA ARG A 115 26.47 -1.06 16.88
C ARG A 115 25.04 -0.59 17.14
N SER A 116 24.61 -0.80 18.39
CA SER A 116 23.54 -0.02 19.03
C SER A 116 24.06 1.38 19.36
#